data_AF-A0A9P6WTZ3-F1
#
_entry.id   AF-A0A9P6WTZ3-F1
#
_cell.length_a   1.000
_cell.length_b   1.000
_cell.length_c   1.000
_cell.angle_alpha   90.00
_cell.angle_beta   90.00
_cell.angle_gamma   90.00
#
_symmetry.space_group_name_H-M   'P 1'
#
loop_
_entity.id
_entity.type
_entity.pdbx_description
1 polymer ?
#
loop_
_entity_poly.entity_id
_entity_poly.type
_entity_poly.pdbx_seq_one_letter_code
_entity_poly.pdbx_strand_id
1 'polypeptide(L)'
;MSLNLAINYVDADVEFLNPHWTDHALLTLVFKPDLPTPSGPGLWRANPVYVTHRDFRHKFAQMLTKLYNQEIHLSCSSPQILWDMVKLRVKQFIRGYGRKHVDWRKQQLAALQRKRQRLLQNSLPASFLTTHLPRVEQQIQRTWGD
;
A
#
# COMPACT_ATOMS: atom_id res chain seq x y z
N MET A 1 18.12 -13.68 -19.77
CA MET A 1 18.08 -12.45 -20.58
C MET A 1 18.58 -11.30 -19.72
N SER A 2 19.76 -10.76 -20.06
CA SER A 2 20.36 -9.62 -19.35
C SER A 2 19.56 -8.35 -19.69
N LEU A 3 18.98 -7.69 -18.70
CA LEU A 3 18.42 -6.35 -18.86
C LEU A 3 19.61 -5.37 -18.85
N ASN A 4 20.10 -5.01 -20.03
CA ASN A 4 20.96 -3.83 -20.17
C ASN A 4 20.12 -2.60 -19.83
N LEU A 5 20.17 -2.16 -18.56
CA LEU A 5 19.71 -0.84 -18.18
C LEU A 5 20.74 0.17 -18.68
N ALA A 6 20.44 0.85 -19.79
CA ALA A 6 21.09 2.10 -20.12
C ALA A 6 20.52 3.17 -19.16
N ILE A 7 21.30 3.54 -18.15
CA ILE A 7 20.97 4.65 -17.27
C ILE A 7 21.55 5.90 -17.94
N ASN A 8 20.68 6.72 -18.53
CA ASN A 8 21.12 7.99 -19.08
C ASN A 8 21.10 9.06 -17.98
N TYR A 9 22.23 9.76 -17.87
CA TYR A 9 22.34 10.97 -17.07
C TYR A 9 21.48 12.07 -17.69
N VAL A 10 20.64 12.71 -16.89
CA VAL A 10 19.80 13.84 -17.33
C VAL A 10 20.40 15.14 -16.88
N ASP A 11 20.69 15.24 -15.58
CA ASP A 11 21.10 16.48 -14.95
C ASP A 11 21.79 16.22 -13.61
N ALA A 12 22.63 17.15 -13.19
CA ALA A 12 23.18 17.19 -11.85
C ALA A 12 23.20 18.63 -11.36
N ASP A 13 22.72 18.80 -10.15
CA ASP A 13 22.76 20.08 -9.46
C ASP A 13 23.57 19.96 -8.18
N VAL A 14 24.37 20.99 -7.92
CA VAL A 14 25.17 21.08 -6.70
C VAL A 14 24.72 22.32 -5.95
N GLU A 15 23.98 22.10 -4.87
CA GLU A 15 23.53 23.16 -4.01
C GLU A 15 24.48 23.30 -2.81
N PHE A 16 25.08 24.48 -2.68
CA PHE A 16 25.86 24.81 -1.49
C PHE A 16 24.91 25.29 -0.39
N LEU A 17 24.77 24.47 0.64
CA LEU A 17 23.95 24.79 1.80
C LEU A 17 24.58 25.95 2.59
N ASN A 18 23.80 26.55 3.49
CA ASN A 18 24.27 27.68 4.28
C ASN A 18 25.58 27.32 5.01
N PRO A 19 26.70 28.01 4.72
CA PRO A 19 28.01 27.67 5.26
C PRO A 19 28.09 27.88 6.78
N HIS A 20 27.16 28.63 7.37
CA HIS A 20 27.06 28.76 8.81
C HIS A 20 26.55 27.48 9.49
N TRP A 21 25.87 26.59 8.75
CA TRP A 21 25.28 25.35 9.27
C TRP A 21 26.08 24.11 8.89
N THR A 22 26.69 24.09 7.70
CA THR A 22 27.45 22.95 7.19
C THR A 22 28.41 23.40 6.08
N ASP A 23 29.58 22.78 6.00
CA ASP A 23 30.52 22.94 4.89
C ASP A 23 30.24 21.96 3.74
N HIS A 24 29.18 21.16 3.85
CA HIS A 24 28.78 20.18 2.84
C HIS A 24 27.93 20.81 1.73
N ALA A 25 28.18 20.37 0.49
CA ALA A 25 27.32 20.62 -0.66
C ALA A 25 26.38 19.42 -0.90
N LEU A 26 25.15 19.70 -1.31
CA LEU A 26 24.18 18.69 -1.72
C LEU A 26 24.33 18.44 -3.22
N LEU A 27 24.72 17.22 -3.59
CA LEU A 27 24.72 16.76 -4.97
C LEU A 27 23.41 16.05 -5.28
N THR A 28 22.60 16.61 -6.17
CA THR A 28 21.40 15.98 -6.71
C THR A 28 21.71 15.42 -8.08
N LEU A 29 21.47 14.13 -8.29
CA LEU A 29 21.64 13.47 -9.59
C LEU A 29 20.27 13.03 -10.13
N VAL A 30 19.94 13.42 -11.36
CA VAL A 30 18.72 13.02 -12.05
C VAL A 30 19.08 11.99 -13.12
N PHE A 31 18.51 10.79 -12.99
CA PHE A 31 18.69 9.70 -13.94
C PHE A 31 17.40 9.44 -14.70
N LYS A 32 17.51 9.24 -16.02
CA LYS A 32 16.43 8.73 -16.86
C LYS A 32 16.81 7.34 -17.33
N PRO A 33 16.20 6.28 -16.78
CA PRO A 33 16.42 4.95 -17.29
C PRO A 33 15.73 4.83 -18.65
N ASP A 34 16.50 4.54 -19.70
CA ASP A 34 15.95 4.15 -20.99
C ASP A 34 15.51 2.69 -20.88
N LEU A 35 14.26 2.50 -20.48
CA LEU A 35 13.67 1.17 -20.43
C LEU A 35 13.20 0.80 -21.85
N PRO A 36 13.66 -0.33 -22.44
CA PRO A 36 13.28 -0.76 -23.79
C PRO A 36 11.77 -1.01 -23.94
N THR A 37 11.07 -1.19 -22.81
CA THR A 37 9.62 -1.20 -22.74
C THR A 37 9.16 -0.04 -21.86
N PRO A 38 8.06 0.67 -22.22
CA PRO A 38 7.47 1.64 -21.33
C PRO A 38 7.22 0.92 -20.01
N SER A 39 7.80 1.42 -18.91
CA SER A 39 7.41 0.92 -17.60
C SER A 39 5.92 1.21 -17.50
N GLY A 40 5.09 0.16 -17.62
CA GLY A 40 3.67 0.27 -17.30
C GLY A 40 3.50 0.96 -15.93
N PRO A 41 2.29 1.43 -15.60
CA PRO A 41 1.93 2.54 -14.68
C PRO A 41 2.79 2.80 -13.42
N GLY A 42 4.09 3.03 -13.58
CA GLY A 42 5.07 3.03 -12.49
C GLY A 42 5.41 1.64 -11.95
N LEU A 43 6.59 1.54 -11.32
CA LEU A 43 6.99 0.39 -10.52
C LEU A 43 5.91 0.12 -9.47
N TRP A 44 5.26 -1.05 -9.51
CA TRP A 44 4.21 -1.38 -8.54
C TRP A 44 4.77 -1.30 -7.11
N ARG A 45 4.11 -0.52 -6.25
CA ARG A 45 4.42 -0.39 -4.82
C ARG A 45 3.23 -0.88 -4.00
N ALA A 46 3.51 -1.62 -2.94
CA ALA A 46 2.49 -1.99 -1.96
C ALA A 46 1.99 -0.73 -1.21
N ASN A 47 0.70 -0.68 -0.87
CA ASN A 47 0.22 0.37 0.02
C ASN A 47 0.79 0.12 1.43
N PRO A 48 1.61 1.03 1.98
CA PRO A 48 2.24 0.84 3.29
C PRO A 48 1.21 0.78 4.42
N VAL A 49 0.02 1.38 4.28
CA VAL A 49 -1.03 1.37 5.31
C VAL A 49 -1.40 -0.06 5.71
N TYR A 50 -1.36 -1.03 4.80
CA TYR A 50 -1.72 -2.41 5.12
C TYR A 50 -0.84 -3.04 6.21
N VAL A 51 0.39 -2.55 6.40
CA VAL A 51 1.27 -3.08 7.47
C VAL A 51 0.76 -2.74 8.87
N THR A 52 -0.08 -1.71 9.02
CA THR A 52 -0.69 -1.36 10.31
C THR A 52 -1.83 -2.33 10.65
N HIS A 53 -2.46 -2.95 9.64
CA HIS A 53 -3.58 -3.86 9.82
C HIS A 53 -3.11 -5.17 10.47
N ARG A 54 -3.66 -5.49 11.65
CA ARG A 54 -3.33 -6.74 12.36
C ARG A 54 -3.66 -7.98 11.52
N ASP A 55 -4.80 -7.98 10.84
CA ASP A 55 -5.24 -9.08 9.97
C ASP A 55 -4.30 -9.27 8.77
N PHE A 56 -3.82 -8.19 8.16
CA PHE A 56 -2.82 -8.26 7.10
C PHE A 56 -1.54 -8.92 7.60
N ARG A 57 -0.97 -8.44 8.71
CA ARG A 57 0.27 -8.98 9.28
C ARG A 57 0.16 -10.47 9.58
N HIS A 58 -0.95 -10.89 10.19
CA HIS A 58 -1.21 -12.29 10.50
C HIS A 58 -1.28 -13.16 9.24
N LYS A 59 -2.12 -12.79 8.27
CA LYS A 59 -2.27 -13.53 7.00
C LYS A 59 -1.00 -13.52 6.16
N PHE A 60 -0.25 -12.43 6.20
CA PHE A 60 1.02 -12.30 5.49
C PHE A 60 2.08 -13.22 6.07
N ALA A 61 2.23 -13.26 7.39
CA ALA A 61 3.14 -14.19 8.07
C ALA A 61 2.78 -15.66 7.79
N GLN A 62 1.49 -16.01 7.83
CA GLN A 62 1.02 -17.35 7.47
C GLN A 62 1.36 -17.71 6.02
N MET A 63 1.12 -16.79 5.08
CA MET A 63 1.44 -17.00 3.67
C MET A 63 2.94 -17.21 3.46
N LEU A 64 3.80 -16.41 4.09
CA LEU A 64 5.26 -16.56 4.00
C LEU A 64 5.74 -17.88 4.61
N THR A 65 5.21 -18.26 5.77
CA THR A 65 5.55 -19.53 6.45
C THR A 65 5.16 -20.72 5.56
N LYS A 66 3.96 -20.67 4.98
CA LYS A 66 3.49 -21.69 4.04
C LYS A 66 4.37 -21.75 2.80
N LEU A 67 4.69 -20.61 2.20
CA LEU A 67 5.56 -20.52 1.02
C LEU A 67 6.94 -21.13 1.31
N TYR A 68 7.52 -20.82 2.47
CA TYR A 68 8.81 -21.35 2.87
C TYR A 68 8.78 -22.88 2.99
N ASN A 69 7.83 -23.41 3.77
CA ASN A 69 7.73 -24.83 4.04
C ASN A 69 7.40 -25.66 2.79
N GLN A 70 6.64 -25.09 1.85
CA GLN A 70 6.14 -25.83 0.67
C GLN A 70 7.03 -25.69 -0.56
N GLU A 71 7.65 -24.52 -0.77
CA GLU A 71 8.29 -24.19 -2.05
C GLU A 71 9.78 -23.83 -1.91
N ILE A 72 10.28 -23.51 -0.70
CA ILE A 72 11.65 -22.98 -0.50
C ILE A 72 12.56 -23.98 0.21
N HIS A 73 12.18 -24.49 1.38
CA HIS A 73 13.09 -25.23 2.27
C HIS A 73 13.72 -26.47 1.62
N LEU A 74 13.00 -27.15 0.73
CA LEU A 74 13.46 -28.36 0.05
C LEU A 74 13.79 -28.14 -1.44
N SER A 75 13.88 -26.89 -1.88
CA SER A 75 14.08 -26.60 -3.30
C SER A 75 15.55 -26.70 -3.69
N CYS A 76 15.82 -27.32 -4.84
CA CYS A 76 17.12 -27.32 -5.50
C CYS A 76 17.29 -26.14 -6.47
N SER A 77 16.34 -25.20 -6.51
CA SER A 77 16.40 -24.04 -7.40
C SER A 77 17.45 -23.03 -6.93
N SER A 78 17.96 -22.22 -7.85
CA SER A 78 18.90 -21.16 -7.49
C SER A 78 18.24 -20.11 -6.58
N PRO A 79 19.01 -19.45 -5.68
CA PRO A 79 18.50 -18.39 -4.81
C PRO A 79 17.75 -17.28 -5.57
N GLN A 80 18.21 -16.95 -6.79
CA GLN A 80 17.58 -15.94 -7.63
C GLN A 80 16.15 -16.34 -8.05
N ILE A 81 15.97 -17.59 -8.50
CA ILE A 81 14.66 -18.11 -8.91
C ILE A 81 13.71 -18.13 -7.71
N LEU A 82 14.20 -18.58 -6.55
CA LEU A 82 13.42 -18.59 -5.32
C LEU A 82 13.01 -17.17 -4.89
N TRP A 83 13.91 -16.21 -5.01
CA TRP A 83 13.62 -14.82 -4.69
C TRP A 83 12.60 -14.19 -5.65
N ASP A 84 12.69 -14.47 -6.94
CA ASP A 84 11.72 -14.00 -7.94
C ASP A 84 10.32 -14.57 -7.68
N MET A 85 10.25 -15.85 -7.28
CA MET A 85 9.01 -16.49 -6.84
C MET A 85 8.44 -15.82 -5.59
N VAL A 86 9.27 -15.57 -4.56
CA VAL A 86 8.82 -14.87 -3.34
C VAL A 86 8.23 -13.51 -3.67
N LYS A 87 8.94 -12.70 -4.48
CA LYS A 87 8.45 -11.39 -4.92
C LYS A 87 7.09 -11.49 -5.62
N LEU A 88 6.92 -12.48 -6.49
CA LEU A 88 5.66 -12.70 -7.22
C LEU A 88 4.51 -13.05 -6.25
N ARG A 89 4.73 -13.99 -5.33
CA ARG A 89 3.73 -14.44 -4.35
C ARG A 89 3.32 -13.32 -3.40
N VAL A 90 4.30 -12.56 -2.90
CA VAL A 90 4.07 -11.37 -2.06
C VAL A 90 3.23 -10.34 -2.82
N LYS A 91 3.59 -10.03 -4.08
CA LYS A 91 2.83 -9.09 -4.91
C LYS A 91 1.38 -9.55 -5.12
N GLN A 92 1.16 -10.83 -5.43
CA GLN A 92 -0.18 -11.39 -5.61
C GLN A 92 -1.01 -11.31 -4.32
N PHE A 93 -0.41 -11.67 -3.19
CA PHE A 93 -1.05 -11.60 -1.88
C PHE A 93 -1.50 -10.17 -1.55
N ILE A 94 -0.59 -9.19 -1.65
CA ILE A 94 -0.88 -7.79 -1.31
C ILE A 94 -1.97 -7.23 -2.22
N ARG A 95 -1.93 -7.51 -3.52
CA ARG A 95 -2.99 -7.10 -4.45
C ARG A 95 -4.34 -7.73 -4.09
N GLY A 96 -4.34 -9.02 -3.73
CA GLY A 96 -5.53 -9.74 -3.30
C GLY A 96 -6.12 -9.15 -2.01
N TYR A 97 -5.28 -8.87 -1.03
CA TYR A 97 -5.69 -8.20 0.20
C TYR A 97 -6.26 -6.81 -0.07
N GLY A 98 -5.57 -5.99 -0.88
CA GLY A 98 -6.00 -4.64 -1.22
C GLY A 98 -7.38 -4.60 -1.89
N ARG A 99 -7.65 -5.51 -2.85
CA ARG A 99 -8.98 -5.63 -3.46
C ARG A 99 -10.05 -5.93 -2.40
N LYS A 100 -9.85 -6.98 -1.60
CA LYS A 100 -10.78 -7.36 -0.52
C LYS A 100 -11.00 -6.23 0.49
N HIS A 101 -9.95 -5.52 0.84
CA HIS A 101 -10.00 -4.38 1.77
C HIS A 101 -10.83 -3.23 1.19
N VAL A 102 -10.58 -2.85 -0.07
CA VAL A 102 -11.34 -1.79 -0.75
C VAL A 102 -12.81 -2.18 -0.88
N ASP A 103 -13.10 -3.43 -1.23
CA ASP A 103 -14.48 -3.93 -1.35
C ASP A 103 -15.20 -3.92 0.00
N TRP A 104 -14.54 -4.42 1.06
CA TRP A 104 -15.05 -4.34 2.42
C TRP A 104 -15.31 -2.88 2.83
N ARG A 105 -14.36 -1.97 2.60
CA ARG A 105 -14.48 -0.54 2.94
C ARG A 105 -15.68 0.10 2.24
N LYS A 106 -15.86 -0.16 0.94
CA LYS A 106 -17.02 0.31 0.17
C LYS A 106 -18.34 -0.20 0.75
N GLN A 107 -18.42 -1.49 1.09
CA GLN A 107 -19.62 -2.08 1.67
C GLN A 107 -19.93 -1.51 3.06
N GLN A 108 -18.91 -1.35 3.91
CA GLN A 108 -19.05 -0.73 5.23
C GLN A 108 -19.54 0.71 5.11
N LEU A 109 -18.93 1.49 4.24
CA LEU A 109 -19.34 2.88 4.02
C LEU A 109 -20.79 2.97 3.54
N ALA A 110 -21.19 2.14 2.58
CA ALA A 110 -22.57 2.08 2.10
C ALA A 110 -23.56 1.64 3.21
N ALA A 111 -23.17 0.72 4.09
CA ALA A 111 -23.99 0.33 5.23
C ALA A 111 -24.14 1.46 6.26
N LEU A 112 -23.05 2.16 6.57
CA LEU A 112 -23.05 3.32 7.48
C LEU A 112 -23.85 4.49 6.92
N GLN A 113 -23.74 4.77 5.63
CA GLN A 113 -24.54 5.80 4.95
C GLN A 113 -26.03 5.47 4.98
N ARG A 114 -26.41 4.22 4.70
CA ARG A 114 -27.81 3.77 4.85
C ARG A 114 -28.30 3.89 6.28
N LYS A 115 -27.47 3.56 7.27
CA LYS A 115 -27.80 3.73 8.69
C LYS A 115 -28.02 5.21 9.04
N ARG A 116 -27.15 6.10 8.57
CA ARG A 116 -27.30 7.57 8.71
C ARG A 116 -28.62 8.04 8.12
N GLN A 117 -28.92 7.63 6.88
CA GLN A 117 -30.17 8.02 6.22
C GLN A 117 -31.41 7.53 6.98
N ARG A 118 -31.42 6.29 7.48
CA ARG A 118 -32.53 5.77 8.31
C ARG A 118 -32.73 6.57 9.59
N LEU A 119 -31.64 6.96 10.26
CA LEU A 119 -31.73 7.81 11.44
C LEU A 119 -32.36 9.16 11.10
N LEU A 120 -31.99 9.76 9.97
CA LEU A 120 -32.51 11.06 9.54
C LEU A 120 -33.95 11.02 9.01
N GLN A 121 -34.37 9.91 8.39
CA GLN A 121 -35.69 9.77 7.78
C GLN A 121 -36.76 9.27 8.75
N ASN A 122 -36.39 8.46 9.74
CA ASN A 122 -37.33 8.03 10.76
C ASN A 122 -37.60 9.22 11.70
N SER A 123 -38.87 9.46 12.04
CA SER A 123 -39.30 10.45 13.06
C SER A 123 -38.92 10.00 14.47
N LEU A 124 -37.63 9.72 14.67
CA LEU A 124 -37.07 9.31 15.95
C LEU A 124 -37.01 10.52 16.89
N PRO A 125 -37.16 10.32 18.21
CA PRO A 125 -36.99 11.38 19.18
C PRO A 125 -35.65 12.08 19.04
N ALA A 126 -35.64 13.41 19.18
CA ALA A 126 -34.42 14.21 19.02
C ALA A 126 -33.25 13.72 19.91
N SER A 127 -33.55 13.30 21.14
CA SER A 127 -32.57 12.74 22.08
C SER A 127 -31.86 11.48 21.56
N PHE A 128 -32.58 10.65 20.81
CA PHE A 128 -32.03 9.46 20.17
C PHE A 128 -31.09 9.84 19.02
N LEU A 129 -31.46 10.83 18.22
CA LEU A 129 -30.63 11.35 17.12
C LEU A 129 -29.33 11.97 17.64
N THR A 130 -29.39 12.80 18.68
CA THR A 130 -28.21 13.44 19.28
C THR A 130 -27.21 12.42 19.82
N THR A 131 -27.68 11.26 20.28
CA THR A 131 -26.81 10.20 20.83
C THR A 131 -26.21 9.33 19.72
N HIS A 132 -27.00 8.92 18.73
CA HIS A 132 -26.60 7.89 17.77
C HIS A 132 -26.01 8.43 16.46
N LEU A 133 -26.45 9.60 16.00
CA LEU A 133 -26.00 10.19 14.74
C LEU A 133 -24.49 10.53 14.76
N PRO A 134 -23.95 11.22 15.80
CA PRO A 134 -22.52 11.54 15.84
C PRO A 134 -21.63 10.30 15.82
N ARG A 135 -22.07 9.20 16.45
CA ARG A 135 -21.33 7.93 16.43
C ARG A 135 -21.24 7.35 15.02
N VAL A 136 -22.31 7.40 14.24
CA VAL A 136 -22.31 6.93 12.85
C VAL A 136 -21.44 7.85 11.98
N GLU A 137 -21.48 9.16 12.20
CA GLU A 137 -20.64 10.11 11.46
C GLU A 137 -19.14 9.94 11.77
N GLN A 138 -18.79 9.70 13.04
CA GLN A 138 -17.42 9.34 13.42
C GLN A 138 -16.97 8.03 12.77
N GLN A 139 -17.85 7.03 12.69
CA GLN A 139 -17.53 5.76 12.01
C GLN A 139 -17.30 5.97 10.51
N ILE A 140 -18.15 6.77 9.85
CA ILE A 140 -17.95 7.15 8.44
C ILE A 140 -16.60 7.81 8.25
N GLN A 141 -16.27 8.82 9.07
CA GLN A 141 -15.00 9.55 8.96
C GLN A 141 -13.78 8.64 9.13
N ARG A 142 -13.82 7.72 10.09
CA ARG A 142 -12.75 6.73 10.29
C ARG A 142 -12.61 5.81 9.07
N THR A 143 -13.72 5.30 8.54
CA THR A 143 -13.72 4.43 7.35
C THR A 143 -13.29 5.14 6.06
N TRP A 144 -13.36 6.48 6.00
CA TRP A 144 -12.79 7.28 4.90
C TRP A 144 -11.28 7.51 5.01
N GLY A 145 -10.75 7.59 6.24
CA GLY A 145 -9.33 7.86 6.52
C GLY A 145 -8.41 6.64 6.40
N ASP A 146 -8.99 5.43 6.47
CA ASP A 146 -8.31 4.13 6.26
C ASP A 146 -8.25 3.73 4.77
#